data_AF-A0A533WMA1-F1
#
_entry.id   AF-A0A533WMA1-F1
#
_cell.length_a   1.000
_cell.length_b   1.000
_cell.length_c   1.000
_cell.angle_alpha   90.00
_cell.angle_beta   90.00
_cell.angle_gamma   90.00
#
_symmetry.space_group_name_H-M   'P 1'
#
loop_
_entity.id
_entity.type
_entity.pdbx_description
1 polymer ?
#
loop_
_entity_poly.entity_id
_entity_poly.type
_entity_poly.pdbx_seq_one_letter_code
_entity_poly.pdbx_strand_id
1 'polypeptide(L)'
;MKYRSRTDIAAAMLEIALDGAIKTKIMYKAFLSFPQLKEYLTVLEEKGLLEFISTDHQYRTTDKGSHFLKMYKDVGQMIFPSSVGKKK
;
A
#
# COMPACT_ATOMS: atom_id res chain seq x y z
N MET A 1 2.57 13.97 -15.63
CA MET A 1 2.09 12.64 -15.18
C MET A 1 3.20 12.00 -14.36
N LYS A 2 2.97 11.72 -13.07
CA LYS A 2 3.94 10.95 -12.27
C LYS A 2 3.67 9.47 -12.55
N TYR A 3 4.59 8.80 -13.23
CA TYR A 3 4.51 7.34 -13.39
C TYR A 3 4.62 6.71 -12.00
N ARG A 4 3.62 5.88 -11.65
CA ARG A 4 3.68 5.11 -10.40
C ARG A 4 4.54 3.89 -10.63
N SER A 5 5.57 3.74 -9.83
CA SER A 5 6.36 2.51 -9.79
C SER A 5 5.53 1.34 -9.24
N ARG A 6 6.00 0.11 -9.44
CA ARG A 6 5.37 -1.07 -8.81
C ARG A 6 5.34 -0.94 -7.28
N THR A 7 6.40 -0.37 -6.72
CA THR A 7 6.52 -0.10 -5.28
C THR A 7 5.51 0.95 -4.82
N ASP A 8 5.24 1.98 -5.63
CA ASP A 8 4.24 3.01 -5.31
C ASP A 8 2.82 2.42 -5.28
N ILE A 9 2.53 1.51 -6.20
CA ILE A 9 1.24 0.79 -6.24
C ILE A 9 1.09 -0.10 -5.01
N ALA A 10 2.12 -0.88 -4.69
CA ALA A 10 2.15 -1.74 -3.51
C ALA A 10 1.96 -0.92 -2.23
N ALA A 11 2.70 0.18 -2.06
CA ALA A 11 2.56 1.08 -0.91
C ALA A 11 1.14 1.66 -0.83
N ALA A 12 0.56 2.15 -1.94
CA ALA A 12 -0.80 2.68 -1.93
C ALA A 12 -1.83 1.62 -1.50
N MET A 13 -1.73 0.39 -1.99
CA MET A 13 -2.65 -0.70 -1.60
C MET A 13 -2.55 -1.03 -0.11
N LEU A 14 -1.32 -1.12 0.42
CA LEU A 14 -1.10 -1.36 1.85
C LEU A 14 -1.64 -0.19 2.70
N GLU A 15 -1.43 1.06 2.30
CA GLU A 15 -2.00 2.20 3.02
C GLU A 15 -3.53 2.17 3.08
N ILE A 16 -4.19 1.80 1.98
CA ILE A 16 -5.66 1.69 1.93
C ILE A 16 -6.17 0.57 2.86
N ALA A 17 -5.37 -0.47 3.08
CA ALA A 17 -5.73 -1.68 3.80
C ALA A 17 -5.27 -1.71 5.27
N LEU A 18 -4.67 -0.64 5.80
CA LEU A 18 -4.25 -0.57 7.22
C LEU A 18 -5.38 -0.93 8.20
N ASP A 19 -6.56 -0.33 7.99
CA ASP A 19 -7.75 -0.57 8.83
C ASP A 19 -8.69 -1.64 8.26
N GLY A 20 -8.23 -2.38 7.24
CA GLY A 20 -9.09 -3.29 6.48
C GLY A 20 -9.79 -2.59 5.30
N ALA A 21 -9.80 -3.28 4.15
CA ALA A 21 -10.51 -2.81 2.96
C ALA A 21 -10.96 -3.97 2.07
N ILE A 22 -12.20 -3.89 1.59
CA ILE A 22 -12.67 -4.80 0.55
C ILE A 22 -11.91 -4.55 -0.77
N LYS A 23 -11.81 -5.60 -1.59
CA LYS A 23 -11.13 -5.57 -2.89
C LYS A 23 -11.50 -4.37 -3.77
N THR A 24 -12.80 -4.06 -3.85
CA THR A 24 -13.33 -2.95 -4.64
C THR A 24 -12.83 -1.60 -4.15
N LYS A 25 -12.77 -1.39 -2.83
CA LYS A 25 -12.26 -0.15 -2.22
C LYS A 25 -10.77 0.04 -2.54
N ILE A 26 -9.99 -1.03 -2.49
CA ILE A 26 -8.57 -1.03 -2.87
C ILE A 26 -8.42 -0.68 -4.35
N MET A 27 -9.20 -1.32 -5.23
CA MET A 27 -9.17 -1.07 -6.67
C MET A 27 -9.36 0.40 -7.02
N TYR A 28 -10.44 1.00 -6.52
CA TYR A 28 -10.81 2.37 -6.86
C TYR A 28 -9.85 3.38 -6.24
N LYS A 29 -9.49 3.22 -4.96
CA LYS A 29 -8.58 4.16 -4.29
C LYS A 29 -7.14 4.05 -4.80
N ALA A 30 -6.71 2.86 -5.22
CA ALA A 30 -5.39 2.66 -5.81
C ALA A 30 -5.40 2.85 -7.34
N PHE A 31 -6.52 3.24 -7.98
CA PHE A 31 -6.63 3.42 -9.43
C PHE A 31 -6.07 2.22 -10.22
N LEU A 32 -6.51 1.01 -9.87
CA LEU A 32 -6.07 -0.24 -10.52
C LEU A 32 -7.16 -0.79 -11.42
N SER A 33 -6.75 -1.39 -12.54
CA SER A 33 -7.61 -2.30 -13.28
C SER A 33 -7.80 -3.61 -12.49
N PHE A 34 -8.88 -4.34 -12.77
CA PHE A 34 -9.15 -5.62 -12.10
C PHE A 34 -8.01 -6.67 -12.27
N PRO A 35 -7.38 -6.83 -13.45
CA PRO A 35 -6.22 -7.73 -13.60
C PRO A 35 -5.04 -7.31 -12.72
N GLN A 36 -4.68 -6.02 -12.73
CA GLN A 36 -3.59 -5.50 -11.90
C GLN A 36 -3.88 -5.72 -10.41
N LEU A 37 -5.10 -5.42 -9.97
CA LEU A 37 -5.50 -5.65 -8.59
C LEU A 37 -5.30 -7.11 -8.17
N LYS A 38 -5.69 -8.08 -9.01
CA LYS A 38 -5.48 -9.51 -8.73
C LYS A 38 -3.99 -9.83 -8.57
N GLU A 39 -3.17 -9.40 -9.53
CA GLU A 39 -1.72 -9.64 -9.51
C GLU A 39 -1.08 -9.10 -8.23
N TYR A 40 -1.39 -7.85 -7.86
CA TYR A 40 -0.83 -7.25 -6.65
C TYR A 40 -1.36 -7.88 -5.36
N LEU A 41 -2.65 -8.24 -5.28
CA LEU A 41 -3.17 -8.94 -4.10
C LEU A 41 -2.42 -10.25 -3.88
N THR A 42 -2.29 -11.07 -4.93
CA THR A 42 -1.52 -12.32 -4.87
C THR A 42 -0.09 -12.09 -4.41
N VAL A 43 0.64 -11.15 -5.03
CA VAL A 43 2.03 -10.88 -4.66
C VAL A 43 2.15 -10.37 -3.21
N LEU A 44 1.27 -9.46 -2.78
CA LEU A 44 1.33 -8.90 -1.42
C LEU A 44 0.99 -9.94 -0.35
N GLU A 45 0.02 -10.82 -0.63
CA GLU A 45 -0.33 -11.96 0.24
C GLU A 45 0.81 -12.97 0.31
N GLU A 46 1.36 -13.40 -0.82
CA GLU A 46 2.50 -14.33 -0.87
C GLU A 46 3.74 -13.80 -0.14
N LYS A 47 3.97 -12.48 -0.19
CA LYS A 47 5.06 -11.83 0.55
C LYS A 47 4.72 -11.58 2.03
N GLY A 48 3.50 -11.87 2.46
CA GLY A 48 3.01 -11.66 3.82
C GLY A 48 2.93 -10.19 4.21
N LEU A 49 2.76 -9.28 3.24
CA LEU A 49 2.56 -7.85 3.47
C LEU A 49 1.08 -7.50 3.65
N LEU A 50 0.20 -8.34 3.13
CA LEU A 50 -1.24 -8.22 3.18
C LEU A 50 -1.82 -9.59 3.58
N GLU A 51 -2.95 -9.60 4.26
CA GLU A 51 -3.70 -10.80 4.60
C GLU A 51 -5.18 -10.63 4.25
N PHE A 52 -5.86 -11.73 3.95
CA PHE A 52 -7.30 -11.73 3.74
C PHE A 52 -8.02 -12.24 4.99
N ILE A 53 -8.87 -11.38 5.55
CA ILE A 53 -9.71 -11.67 6.70
C ILE A 53 -11.07 -12.17 6.20
N SER A 54 -11.28 -13.48 6.27
CA SER A 54 -12.45 -14.16 5.72
C SER A 54 -13.77 -13.77 6.40
N THR A 55 -13.75 -13.43 7.69
CA THR A 55 -14.95 -13.03 8.45
C THR A 55 -15.57 -11.76 7.86
N ASP A 56 -14.74 -10.78 7.52
CA ASP A 56 -15.19 -9.46 7.08
C ASP A 56 -15.05 -9.24 5.56
N HIS A 57 -14.51 -10.24 4.85
CA HIS A 57 -14.21 -10.19 3.41
C HIS A 57 -13.30 -9.00 3.05
N GLN A 58 -12.34 -8.72 3.93
CA GLN A 58 -11.45 -7.57 3.83
C GLN A 58 -10.00 -8.01 3.73
N TYR A 59 -9.22 -7.21 3.01
CA TYR A 59 -7.77 -7.30 3.06
C TYR A 59 -7.25 -6.35 4.12
N ARG A 60 -6.30 -6.83 4.93
CA ARG A 60 -5.64 -6.04 5.96
C ARG A 60 -4.15 -6.05 5.77
N THR A 61 -3.51 -4.92 6.02
CA THR A 61 -2.05 -4.83 6.05
C THR A 61 -1.52 -5.50 7.32
N THR A 62 -0.56 -6.40 7.14
CA THR A 62 0.11 -7.08 8.26
C THR A 62 1.14 -6.17 8.92
N ASP A 63 1.69 -6.58 10.07
CA ASP A 63 2.80 -5.86 10.71
C ASP A 63 4.02 -5.73 9.77
N LYS A 64 4.31 -6.78 8.98
CA LYS A 64 5.37 -6.77 7.98
C LYS A 64 5.08 -5.75 6.87
N GLY A 65 3.83 -5.66 6.42
CA GLY A 65 3.38 -4.63 5.47
C GLY A 65 3.50 -3.22 6.03
N SER A 66 3.15 -3.02 7.30
CA SER A 66 3.30 -1.74 7.99
C SER A 66 4.77 -1.32 8.12
N HIS A 67 5.67 -2.26 8.40
CA HIS A 67 7.11 -2.00 8.42
C HIS A 67 7.64 -1.60 7.03
N PHE A 68 7.19 -2.31 5.98
CA PHE A 68 7.50 -1.94 4.59
C PHE A 68 7.05 -0.52 4.25
N LEU A 69 5.83 -0.12 4.65
CA LEU A 69 5.32 1.23 4.43
C LEU A 69 6.16 2.30 5.12
N LYS A 70 6.58 2.04 6.35
CA LYS A 70 7.46 2.95 7.09
C LYS A 70 8.77 3.16 6.33
N MET A 71 9.44 2.08 5.93
CA MET A 71 10.68 2.15 5.15
C MET A 71 10.49 2.89 3.82
N TYR A 72 9.40 2.61 3.10
CA TYR A 72 9.08 3.28 1.84
C TYR A 72 8.95 4.80 2.02
N LYS A 73 8.28 5.24 3.08
CA LYS A 73 8.14 6.67 3.42
C LYS A 73 9.48 7.30 3.80
N ASP A 74 10.27 6.62 4.62
CA ASP A 74 11.57 7.10 5.08
C ASP A 74 12.54 7.30 3.92
N VAL A 75 12.60 6.33 2.98
CA VAL A 75 13.41 6.45 1.75
C VAL A 75 12.92 7.61 0.88
N GLY A 76 11.60 7.78 0.73
CA GLY A 76 11.03 8.91 0.01
C GLY A 76 11.45 10.26 0.61
N GLN A 77 11.48 10.37 1.94
CA GLN A 77 11.93 11.58 2.64
C GLN A 77 13.44 11.83 2.52
N MET A 78 14.27 10.79 2.46
CA MET A 78 15.72 10.94 2.28
C MET A 78 16.09 11.38 0.85
N ILE A 79 15.41 10.83 -0.15
CA ILE A 79 15.68 11.12 -1.57
C ILE A 79 15.06 12.47 -1.97
N PHE A 80 13.90 12.80 -1.41
CA PHE A 80 13.23 14.08 -1.61
C PHE A 80 13.05 14.77 -0.25
N PRO A 81 14.13 15.31 0.34
CA PRO A 81 14.03 16.03 1.59
C PRO A 81 13.08 17.20 1.38
N SER A 82 11.90 17.07 1.97
CA SER A 82 10.94 18.16 1.99
C SER A 82 11.58 19.25 2.83
N SER A 83 11.84 20.41 2.24
CA SER A 83 12.24 21.63 2.96
C SER A 83 11.08 22.15 3.82
N VAL A 84 10.57 21.32 4.72
CA VAL A 84 9.56 21.71 5.69
C VAL A 84 10.31 22.26 6.89
N GLY A 85 10.49 23.57 6.87
CA GLY A 85 10.92 24.32 8.04
C GLY A 85 10.07 23.91 9.24
N LYS A 86 10.75 23.53 10.32
CA LYS A 86 10.16 23.43 11.65
C LYS A 86 9.43 24.73 11.95
N LYS A 87 8.10 24.74 11.87
CA LYS A 87 7.32 25.77 12.54
C LYS A 87 7.32 25.43 14.03
N LYS A 88 8.02 26.28 14.79
CA LYS A 88 7.79 26.49 16.23
C LYS A 88 6.33 26.86 16.47
#